data_AF-A0A640YBC6-F1
#
_entry.id   AF-A0A640YBC6-F1
#
_cell.length_a   1.000
_cell.length_b   1.000
_cell.length_c   1.000
_cell.angle_alpha   90.00
_cell.angle_beta   90.00
_cell.angle_gamma   90.00
#
_symmetry.space_group_name_H-M   'P 1'
#
loop_
_entity.id
_entity.type
_entity.pdbx_description
1 polymer ?
#
loop_
_entity_poly.entity_id
_entity_poly.type
_entity_poly.pdbx_seq_one_letter_code
_entity_poly.pdbx_strand_id
1 'polypeptide(L)'
;MRELADAGRVRRLAAELGRIAPRGTRVYLVGGATAVLEGWRESTVDVDLKIEPESEQVMRAIPGLKERLATNIEFATPADFMPELPGWRERSRFRFRSGNVEVLDYDLYAQALAKVERGFDTDRGDVDAMLNAGLVEPARLRELFAAIEPELFRFPAIDPDAFREKLERALR
;
A
#
# COMPACT_ATOMS: atom_id res chain seq x y z
N MET A 1 -2.02 0.91 24.36
CA MET A 1 -1.58 1.75 23.23
C MET A 1 -0.92 0.81 22.23
N ARG A 2 -1.24 0.91 20.93
CA ARG A 2 -0.56 0.08 19.93
C ARG A 2 0.83 0.62 19.65
N GLU A 3 1.75 -0.27 19.31
CA GLU A 3 3.14 0.04 19.04
C GLU A 3 3.35 0.29 17.53
N LEU A 4 4.35 1.11 17.19
CA LEU A 4 4.71 1.38 15.80
C LEU A 4 5.21 0.09 15.12
N ALA A 5 4.79 -0.20 13.89
CA ALA A 5 5.24 -1.38 13.16
C ALA A 5 6.58 -1.13 12.47
N ASP A 6 7.61 -1.90 12.86
CA ASP A 6 8.89 -2.01 12.14
C ASP A 6 8.89 -3.20 11.17
N ALA A 7 9.99 -3.39 10.43
CA ALA A 7 10.12 -4.49 9.47
C ALA A 7 9.99 -5.87 10.13
N GLY A 8 10.40 -5.99 11.40
CA GLY A 8 10.26 -7.22 12.18
C GLY A 8 8.80 -7.53 12.50
N ARG A 9 8.00 -6.53 12.91
CA ARG A 9 6.56 -6.64 13.16
C ARG A 9 5.80 -7.00 11.88
N VAL A 10 6.13 -6.36 10.75
CA VAL A 10 5.53 -6.70 9.45
C VAL A 10 5.80 -8.17 9.07
N ARG A 11 7.03 -8.65 9.26
CA ARG A 11 7.38 -10.07 9.00
C ARG A 11 6.69 -11.03 9.97
N ARG A 12 6.52 -10.65 11.24
CA ARG A 12 5.75 -11.44 12.22
C ARG A 12 4.28 -11.54 11.84
N LEU A 13 3.67 -10.43 11.43
CA LEU A 13 2.30 -10.44 10.91
C LEU A 13 2.17 -11.39 9.71
N ALA A 14 3.07 -11.30 8.73
CA ALA A 14 3.07 -12.21 7.59
C ALA A 14 3.22 -13.68 7.98
N ALA A 15 4.02 -13.99 9.00
CA ALA A 15 4.14 -15.36 9.53
C ALA A 15 2.85 -15.86 10.19
N GLU A 16 2.16 -15.01 10.96
CA GLU A 16 0.86 -15.37 11.54
C GLU A 16 -0.20 -15.58 10.45
N LEU A 17 -0.29 -14.67 9.49
CA LEU A 17 -1.19 -14.80 8.33
C LEU A 17 -0.87 -16.07 7.54
N GLY A 18 0.41 -16.38 7.34
CA GLY A 18 0.89 -17.59 6.67
C GLY A 18 0.48 -18.90 7.32
N ARG A 19 0.14 -18.92 8.60
CA ARG A 19 -0.39 -20.10 9.30
C ARG A 19 -1.91 -20.23 9.20
N ILE A 20 -2.60 -19.10 9.03
CA ILE A 20 -4.06 -19.01 9.09
C ILE A 20 -4.67 -19.08 7.69
N ALA A 21 -4.05 -18.42 6.72
CA ALA A 21 -4.60 -18.27 5.39
C ALA A 21 -4.58 -19.59 4.59
N PRO A 22 -5.52 -19.78 3.65
CA PRO A 22 -5.44 -20.82 2.63
C PRO A 22 -4.14 -20.74 1.82
N ARG A 23 -3.70 -21.88 1.29
CA ARG A 23 -2.50 -21.93 0.43
C ARG A 23 -2.72 -21.13 -0.84
N GLY A 24 -1.74 -20.29 -1.19
CA GLY A 24 -1.78 -19.46 -2.40
C GLY A 24 -2.41 -18.08 -2.18
N THR A 25 -2.71 -17.70 -0.93
CA THR A 25 -3.15 -16.35 -0.60
C THR A 25 -2.03 -15.34 -0.82
N ARG A 26 -2.37 -14.22 -1.45
CA ARG A 26 -1.52 -13.04 -1.61
C ARG A 26 -1.88 -11.98 -0.57
N VAL A 27 -0.88 -11.39 0.03
CA VAL A 27 -0.99 -10.24 0.92
C VAL A 27 -0.25 -9.08 0.28
N TYR A 28 -0.99 -8.05 -0.14
CA TYR A 28 -0.42 -6.83 -0.72
C TYR A 28 -0.27 -5.81 0.40
N LEU A 29 0.95 -5.43 0.72
CA LEU A 29 1.27 -4.38 1.68
C LEU A 29 1.08 -3.00 1.04
N VAL A 30 0.54 -2.08 1.83
CA VAL A 30 0.23 -0.72 1.37
C VAL A 30 0.93 0.29 2.28
N GLY A 31 1.30 1.44 1.71
CA GLY A 31 1.74 2.63 2.42
C GLY A 31 2.98 2.38 3.28
N GLY A 32 2.85 2.67 4.57
CA GLY A 32 3.99 2.65 5.50
C GLY A 32 4.65 1.29 5.65
N ALA A 33 3.91 0.19 5.47
CA ALA A 33 4.49 -1.16 5.54
C ALA A 33 5.46 -1.41 4.37
N THR A 34 5.13 -0.95 3.17
CA THR A 34 6.04 -0.94 2.00
C THR A 34 7.30 -0.15 2.33
N ALA A 35 7.13 1.09 2.81
CA ALA A 35 8.21 2.01 3.13
C ALA A 35 9.20 1.45 4.17
N VAL A 36 8.66 0.79 5.20
CA VAL A 36 9.45 0.15 6.24
C VAL A 36 10.23 -1.05 5.70
N LEU A 37 9.64 -1.85 4.81
CA LEU A 37 10.34 -2.97 4.19
C LEU A 37 11.38 -2.53 3.16
N GLU A 38 11.20 -1.40 2.49
CA GLU A 38 12.22 -0.79 1.62
C GLU A 38 13.36 -0.14 2.40
N GLY A 39 13.13 0.19 3.67
CA GLY A 39 14.17 0.70 4.58
C GLY A 39 14.33 2.22 4.57
N TRP A 40 13.47 2.98 3.89
CA TRP A 40 13.47 4.44 3.97
C TRP A 40 12.61 4.99 5.14
N ARG A 41 11.85 4.11 5.81
CA ARG A 41 11.24 4.40 7.12
C ARG A 41 11.67 3.37 8.15
N GLU A 42 11.89 3.81 9.39
CA GLU A 42 12.15 2.90 10.51
C GLU A 42 10.86 2.18 10.98
N SER A 43 9.73 2.89 10.96
CA SER A 43 8.43 2.35 11.39
C SER A 43 7.23 3.09 10.77
N THR A 44 6.05 2.47 10.92
CA THR A 44 4.73 3.00 10.53
C THR A 44 3.71 2.85 11.66
N VAL A 45 2.64 3.64 11.66
CA VAL A 45 1.58 3.59 12.68
C VAL A 45 0.70 2.35 12.51
N ASP A 46 0.40 2.02 11.26
CA ASP A 46 -0.49 0.95 10.83
C ASP A 46 0.16 0.13 9.72
N VAL A 47 -0.28 -1.13 9.62
CA VAL A 47 0.01 -2.03 8.51
C VAL A 47 -1.26 -2.18 7.69
N ASP A 48 -1.36 -1.36 6.66
CA ASP A 48 -2.41 -1.45 5.64
C ASP A 48 -2.13 -2.61 4.70
N LEU A 49 -3.15 -3.42 4.40
CA LEU A 49 -3.01 -4.55 3.50
C LEU A 49 -4.29 -4.92 2.75
N LYS A 50 -4.11 -5.59 1.61
CA LYS A 50 -5.14 -6.32 0.88
C LYS A 50 -4.83 -7.80 0.86
N ILE A 51 -5.86 -8.65 0.90
CA ILE A 51 -5.73 -10.10 0.82
C ILE A 51 -6.49 -10.62 -0.40
N GLU A 52 -5.83 -11.47 -1.20
CA GLU A 52 -6.48 -12.14 -2.34
C GLU A 52 -6.12 -13.65 -2.39
N PRO A 53 -7.10 -14.55 -2.56
CA PRO A 53 -8.54 -14.29 -2.45
C PRO A 53 -8.91 -13.87 -1.04
N GLU A 54 -10.05 -13.17 -0.90
CA GLU A 54 -10.59 -12.84 0.41
C GLU A 54 -10.82 -14.11 1.23
N SER A 55 -10.53 -14.03 2.53
CA SER A 55 -10.63 -15.16 3.44
C SER A 55 -11.32 -14.75 4.73
N GLU A 56 -12.52 -15.27 4.95
CA GLU A 56 -13.28 -15.06 6.18
C GLU A 56 -12.47 -15.50 7.42
N GLN A 57 -11.74 -16.62 7.30
CA GLN A 57 -10.88 -17.13 8.36
C GLN A 57 -9.81 -16.09 8.74
N VAL A 58 -9.17 -15.45 7.76
CA VAL A 58 -8.18 -14.40 8.03
C VAL A 58 -8.85 -13.16 8.60
N MET A 59 -9.96 -12.70 8.02
CA MET A 59 -10.71 -11.53 8.49
C MET A 59 -11.13 -11.67 9.96
N ARG A 60 -11.64 -12.86 10.35
CA ARG A 60 -11.99 -13.18 11.75
C ARG A 60 -10.78 -13.21 12.68
N ALA A 61 -9.58 -13.50 12.18
CA ALA A 61 -8.37 -13.54 12.98
C ALA A 61 -7.73 -12.16 13.21
N ILE A 62 -7.97 -11.17 12.34
CA ILE A 62 -7.35 -9.83 12.42
C ILE A 62 -7.53 -9.17 13.79
N PRO A 63 -8.73 -9.13 14.42
CA PRO A 63 -8.88 -8.52 15.75
C PRO A 63 -7.95 -9.14 16.80
N GLY A 64 -7.83 -10.47 16.81
CA GLY A 64 -6.92 -11.16 17.72
C GLY A 64 -5.44 -10.90 17.40
N LEU A 65 -5.09 -10.82 16.10
CA LEU A 65 -3.73 -10.53 15.67
C LEU A 65 -3.27 -9.12 16.06
N LYS A 66 -4.17 -8.12 15.95
CA LYS A 66 -3.91 -6.74 16.39
C LYS A 66 -3.44 -6.69 17.83
N GLU A 67 -4.13 -7.42 18.71
CA GLU A 67 -3.82 -7.45 20.14
C GLU A 67 -2.54 -8.26 20.43
N ARG A 68 -2.41 -9.47 19.85
CA ARG A 68 -1.23 -10.33 20.08
C ARG A 68 0.08 -9.71 19.58
N LEU A 69 0.02 -8.97 18.47
CA LEU A 69 1.20 -8.34 17.86
C LEU A 69 1.39 -6.89 18.29
N ALA A 70 0.50 -6.35 19.12
CA ALA A 70 0.45 -4.94 19.50
C ALA A 70 0.57 -3.98 18.29
N THR A 71 0.04 -4.37 17.13
CA THR A 71 0.22 -3.68 15.84
C THR A 71 -1.15 -3.29 15.28
N ASN A 72 -1.31 -2.05 14.79
CA ASN A 72 -2.52 -1.70 14.06
C ASN A 72 -2.48 -2.30 12.64
N ILE A 73 -3.58 -2.90 12.21
CA ILE A 73 -3.68 -3.63 10.94
C ILE A 73 -4.96 -3.19 10.24
N GLU A 74 -4.92 -2.69 9.03
CA GLU A 74 -6.12 -2.19 8.37
C GLU A 74 -6.28 -2.81 6.98
N PHE A 75 -7.53 -3.05 6.61
CA PHE A 75 -7.89 -3.40 5.24
C PHE A 75 -8.15 -2.10 4.50
N ALA A 76 -7.07 -1.52 3.96
CA ALA A 76 -7.10 -0.27 3.26
C ALA A 76 -6.12 -0.32 2.07
N THR A 77 -6.54 0.25 0.95
CA THR A 77 -5.81 0.29 -0.30
C THR A 77 -6.05 1.62 -1.01
N PRO A 78 -5.20 1.99 -1.99
CA PRO A 78 -5.50 3.11 -2.87
C PRO A 78 -6.89 3.02 -3.53
N ALA A 79 -7.38 1.81 -3.82
CA ALA A 79 -8.66 1.57 -4.48
C ALA A 79 -9.89 2.03 -3.66
N ASP A 80 -9.73 2.19 -2.34
CA ASP A 80 -10.79 2.68 -1.46
C ASP A 80 -11.00 4.20 -1.59
N PHE A 81 -10.04 4.91 -2.19
CA PHE A 81 -10.01 6.38 -2.25
C PHE A 81 -9.84 6.93 -3.66
N MET A 82 -9.32 6.15 -4.61
CA MET A 82 -9.14 6.51 -6.02
C MET A 82 -9.37 5.30 -6.93
N PRO A 83 -9.62 5.48 -8.25
CA PRO A 83 -9.80 4.35 -9.16
C PRO A 83 -8.60 3.40 -9.16
N GLU A 84 -8.86 2.09 -9.27
CA GLU A 84 -7.78 1.10 -9.43
C GLU A 84 -6.99 1.40 -10.72
N LEU A 85 -5.66 1.37 -10.62
CA LEU A 85 -4.83 1.52 -11.81
C LEU A 85 -4.95 0.27 -12.70
N PRO A 86 -5.11 0.43 -14.03
CA PRO A 86 -5.07 -0.69 -14.96
C PRO A 86 -3.75 -1.46 -14.79
N GLY A 87 -3.82 -2.77 -14.62
CA GLY A 87 -2.64 -3.65 -14.48
C GLY A 87 -1.89 -3.56 -13.14
N TRP A 88 -2.53 -3.12 -12.06
CA TRP A 88 -1.88 -2.97 -10.76
C TRP A 88 -1.37 -4.30 -10.17
N ARG A 89 -2.04 -5.42 -10.47
CA ARG A 89 -1.66 -6.75 -9.97
C ARG A 89 -0.36 -7.23 -10.60
N GLU A 90 -0.18 -6.96 -11.88
CA GLU A 90 1.02 -7.31 -12.65
C GLU A 90 2.23 -6.46 -12.20
N ARG A 91 1.98 -5.24 -11.73
CA ARG A 91 3.01 -4.35 -11.16
C ARG A 91 3.27 -4.58 -9.67
N SER A 92 2.43 -5.35 -8.98
CA SER A 92 2.62 -5.66 -7.56
C SER A 92 3.87 -6.51 -7.36
N ARG A 93 4.85 -5.96 -6.63
CA ARG A 93 6.19 -6.54 -6.52
C ARG A 93 6.25 -7.60 -5.43
N PHE A 94 6.66 -8.82 -5.77
CA PHE A 94 6.90 -9.87 -4.77
C PHE A 94 8.02 -9.49 -3.80
N ARG A 95 7.79 -9.72 -2.50
CA ARG A 95 8.76 -9.47 -1.42
C ARG A 95 9.33 -10.76 -0.85
N PHE A 96 8.45 -11.62 -0.36
CA PHE A 96 8.83 -12.90 0.23
C PHE A 96 7.61 -13.80 0.40
N ARG A 97 7.85 -15.09 0.66
CA ARG A 97 6.83 -16.05 1.05
C ARG A 97 6.91 -16.33 2.55
N SER A 98 5.78 -16.48 3.22
CA SER A 98 5.70 -16.89 4.62
C SER A 98 4.56 -17.89 4.80
N GLY A 99 4.88 -19.16 5.05
CA GLY A 99 3.88 -20.23 5.11
C GLY A 99 3.01 -20.28 3.83
N ASN A 100 1.70 -20.16 4.01
CA ASN A 100 0.71 -20.22 2.94
C ASN A 100 0.56 -18.91 2.15
N VAL A 101 1.16 -17.79 2.61
CA VAL A 101 1.00 -16.49 1.97
C VAL A 101 2.23 -16.06 1.16
N GLU A 102 1.98 -15.43 0.02
CA GLU A 102 2.94 -14.61 -0.71
C GLU A 102 2.73 -13.15 -0.31
N VAL A 103 3.80 -12.48 0.10
CA VAL A 103 3.77 -11.06 0.47
C VAL A 103 4.30 -10.26 -0.71
N LEU A 104 3.52 -9.29 -1.14
CA LEU A 104 3.82 -8.36 -2.22
C LEU A 104 3.65 -6.93 -1.72
N ASP A 105 4.26 -5.97 -2.39
CA ASP A 105 3.81 -4.58 -2.30
C ASP A 105 2.60 -4.41 -3.24
N TYR A 106 1.59 -3.68 -2.80
CA TYR A 106 0.59 -3.14 -3.72
C TYR A 106 1.29 -2.25 -4.75
N ASP A 107 0.74 -2.11 -5.95
CA ASP A 107 1.33 -1.32 -7.04
C ASP A 107 1.88 0.03 -6.54
N LEU A 108 3.20 0.21 -6.65
CA LEU A 108 3.90 1.39 -6.14
C LEU A 108 3.44 2.68 -6.83
N TYR A 109 2.99 2.60 -8.09
CA TYR A 109 2.41 3.75 -8.78
C TYR A 109 1.08 4.16 -8.15
N ALA A 110 0.23 3.20 -7.77
CA ALA A 110 -1.02 3.48 -7.09
C ALA A 110 -0.77 4.04 -5.67
N GLN A 111 0.22 3.50 -4.96
CA GLN A 111 0.64 4.04 -3.66
C GLN A 111 1.15 5.48 -3.80
N ALA A 112 1.99 5.77 -4.80
CA ALA A 112 2.50 7.11 -5.06
C ALA A 112 1.37 8.09 -5.40
N LEU A 113 0.43 7.73 -6.27
CA LEU A 113 -0.70 8.59 -6.61
C LEU A 113 -1.59 8.89 -5.40
N ALA A 114 -1.94 7.87 -4.60
CA ALA A 114 -2.73 8.09 -3.37
C ALA A 114 -2.01 9.00 -2.37
N LYS A 115 -0.67 8.89 -2.28
CA LYS A 115 0.16 9.76 -1.45
C LYS A 115 0.22 11.20 -1.95
N VAL A 116 0.34 11.38 -3.26
CA VAL A 116 0.31 12.70 -3.91
C VAL A 116 -1.03 13.38 -3.67
N GLU A 117 -2.15 12.64 -3.82
CA GLU A 117 -3.49 13.14 -3.54
C GLU A 117 -3.59 13.62 -2.10
N ARG A 118 -3.24 12.77 -1.13
CA ARG A 118 -3.36 13.06 0.30
C ARG A 118 -2.44 14.17 0.78
N GLY A 119 -1.19 14.17 0.30
CA GLY A 119 -0.27 15.31 0.39
C GLY A 119 0.37 15.59 1.75
N PHE A 120 0.34 14.65 2.72
CA PHE A 120 1.01 14.84 4.01
C PHE A 120 2.54 14.92 3.87
N ASP A 121 3.21 15.48 4.88
CA ASP A 121 4.67 15.65 4.87
C ASP A 121 5.40 14.32 4.73
N THR A 122 4.94 13.28 5.43
CA THR A 122 5.46 11.92 5.29
C THR A 122 5.19 11.31 3.92
N ASP A 123 4.09 11.69 3.28
CA ASP A 123 3.75 11.19 1.95
C ASP A 123 4.69 11.75 0.89
N ARG A 124 5.09 13.02 1.03
CA ARG A 124 6.09 13.63 0.14
C ARG A 124 7.43 12.89 0.24
N GLY A 125 7.90 12.61 1.46
CA GLY A 125 9.13 11.83 1.66
C GLY A 125 9.05 10.40 1.09
N ASP A 126 7.91 9.73 1.22
CA ASP A 126 7.70 8.40 0.63
C ASP A 126 7.71 8.45 -0.92
N VAL A 127 7.07 9.45 -1.53
CA VAL A 127 7.05 9.63 -2.99
C VAL A 127 8.44 9.96 -3.52
N ASP A 128 9.17 10.87 -2.85
CA ASP A 128 10.55 11.21 -3.21
C ASP A 128 11.46 9.97 -3.15
N ALA A 129 11.32 9.13 -2.11
CA ALA A 129 12.08 7.89 -2.01
C ALA A 129 11.79 6.91 -3.17
N MET A 130 10.52 6.77 -3.56
CA MET A 130 10.13 5.92 -4.70
C MET A 130 10.71 6.44 -6.03
N LEU A 131 10.66 7.75 -6.25
CA LEU A 131 11.19 8.40 -7.45
C LEU A 131 12.73 8.26 -7.52
N ASN A 132 13.42 8.60 -6.43
CA ASN A 132 14.88 8.57 -6.36
C ASN A 132 15.44 7.15 -6.50
N ALA A 133 14.73 6.13 -6.01
CA ALA A 133 15.10 4.73 -6.16
C ALA A 133 14.76 4.13 -7.53
N GLY A 134 14.09 4.89 -8.43
CA GLY A 134 13.63 4.40 -9.71
C GLY A 134 12.53 3.33 -9.61
N LEU A 135 11.83 3.26 -8.47
CA LEU A 135 10.70 2.34 -8.26
C LEU A 135 9.43 2.86 -8.92
N VAL A 136 9.33 4.18 -9.05
CA VAL A 136 8.26 4.89 -9.76
C VAL A 136 8.93 5.83 -10.76
N GLU A 137 8.56 5.71 -12.03
CA GLU A 137 9.07 6.57 -13.09
C GLU A 137 8.10 7.75 -13.34
N PRO A 138 8.57 9.01 -13.38
CA PRO A 138 7.71 10.19 -13.59
C PRO A 138 6.80 10.11 -14.81
N ALA A 139 7.32 9.64 -15.95
CA ALA A 139 6.55 9.53 -17.19
C ALA A 139 5.41 8.50 -17.04
N ARG A 140 5.72 7.34 -16.44
CA ARG A 140 4.74 6.29 -16.21
C ARG A 140 3.70 6.68 -15.16
N LEU A 141 4.09 7.45 -14.13
CA LEU A 141 3.16 7.97 -13.13
C LEU A 141 2.13 8.92 -13.75
N ARG A 142 2.56 9.81 -14.65
CA ARG A 142 1.65 10.68 -15.43
C ARG A 142 0.71 9.90 -16.33
N GLU A 143 1.23 8.90 -17.04
CA GLU A 143 0.42 8.04 -17.92
C GLU A 143 -0.68 7.32 -17.13
N LEU A 144 -0.33 6.74 -15.98
CA LEU A 144 -1.27 6.03 -15.12
C LEU A 144 -2.31 6.95 -14.50
N PHE A 145 -1.92 8.17 -14.10
CA PHE A 145 -2.88 9.20 -13.66
C PHE A 145 -3.86 9.55 -14.78
N ALA A 146 -3.37 9.83 -15.98
CA ALA A 146 -4.24 10.15 -17.14
C ALA A 146 -5.21 9.00 -17.47
N ALA A 147 -4.80 7.75 -17.24
CA ALA A 147 -5.66 6.58 -17.46
C ALA A 147 -6.83 6.48 -16.47
N ILE A 148 -6.70 7.03 -15.26
CA ILE A 148 -7.77 7.00 -14.24
C ILE A 148 -8.52 8.31 -14.08
N GLU A 149 -7.96 9.41 -14.57
CA GLU A 149 -8.53 10.75 -14.43
C GLU A 149 -10.00 10.84 -14.90
N PRO A 150 -10.40 10.26 -16.06
CA PRO A 150 -11.80 10.23 -16.48
C PRO A 150 -12.74 9.51 -15.52
N GLU A 151 -12.22 8.69 -14.60
CA GLU A 151 -13.00 7.91 -13.65
C GLU A 151 -13.06 8.55 -12.25
N LEU A 152 -12.35 9.67 -12.03
CA LEU A 152 -12.31 10.37 -10.74
C LEU A 152 -13.66 10.93 -10.31
N PHE A 153 -14.61 11.14 -11.23
CA PHE A 153 -15.97 11.59 -10.89
C PHE A 153 -16.72 10.62 -9.96
N ARG A 154 -16.27 9.35 -9.86
CA ARG A 154 -16.81 8.36 -8.90
C ARG A 154 -16.29 8.56 -7.47
N PHE A 155 -15.29 9.42 -7.29
CA PHE A 155 -14.62 9.68 -6.02
C PHE A 155 -14.81 11.16 -5.64
N PRO A 156 -15.99 11.54 -5.11
CA PRO A 156 -16.37 12.94 -4.91
C PRO A 156 -15.52 13.70 -3.88
N ALA A 157 -14.69 13.00 -3.11
CA ALA A 157 -13.74 13.61 -2.19
C ALA A 157 -12.47 14.13 -2.91
N ILE A 158 -12.24 13.72 -4.16
CA ILE A 158 -11.08 14.13 -4.96
C ILE A 158 -11.50 15.27 -5.89
N ASP A 159 -10.72 16.35 -5.86
CA ASP A 159 -10.71 17.37 -6.90
C ASP A 159 -9.68 16.99 -8.00
N PRO A 160 -10.12 16.67 -9.23
CA PRO A 160 -9.21 16.23 -10.29
C PRO A 160 -8.14 17.26 -10.67
N ASP A 161 -8.49 18.55 -10.71
CA ASP A 161 -7.56 19.61 -11.10
C ASP A 161 -6.52 19.83 -10.02
N ALA A 162 -6.94 19.86 -8.75
CA ALA A 162 -6.02 19.95 -7.61
C ALA A 162 -5.11 18.70 -7.54
N PHE A 163 -5.61 17.51 -7.86
CA PHE A 163 -4.79 16.29 -7.89
C PHE A 163 -3.74 16.38 -9.00
N ARG A 164 -4.11 16.82 -10.21
CA ARG A 164 -3.17 17.03 -11.31
C ARG A 164 -2.07 18.03 -10.93
N GLU A 165 -2.43 19.14 -10.29
CA GLU A 165 -1.44 20.13 -9.82
C GLU A 165 -0.49 19.57 -8.76
N LYS A 166 -1.01 18.78 -7.81
CA LYS A 166 -0.19 18.08 -6.80
C LYS A 166 0.78 17.12 -7.47
N LEU A 167 0.34 16.37 -8.47
CA LEU A 167 1.16 15.45 -9.24
C LEU A 167 2.29 16.18 -9.96
N GLU A 168 1.98 17.22 -10.72
CA GLU A 168 3.01 17.97 -11.44
C GLU A 168 3.98 18.68 -10.51
N ARG A 169 3.55 19.06 -9.29
CA ARG A 169 4.48 19.59 -8.27
C ARG A 169 5.40 18.52 -7.71
N ALA A 170 4.92 17.30 -7.51
CA ALA A 170 5.71 16.18 -6.99
C ALA A 170 6.74 15.65 -8.00
N LEU A 171 6.55 15.93 -9.30
CA LEU A 171 7.41 15.46 -10.39
C LEU A 171 8.39 16.52 -10.92
N ARG A 172 8.57 17.64 -10.20
CA ARG A 172 9.47 18.74 -10.56
C ARG A 172 10.85 18.59 -9.95
#